data_AF-A0A0A8YTZ5-F1
#
_entry.id   AF-A0A0A8YTZ5-F1
#
_cell.length_a   1.000
_cell.length_b   1.000
_cell.length_c   1.000
_cell.angle_alpha   90.00
_cell.angle_beta   90.00
_cell.angle_gamma   90.00
#
_symmetry.space_group_name_H-M   'P 1'
#
loop_
_entity.id
_entity.type
_entity.pdbx_description
1 polymer ?
#
loop_
_entity_poly.entity_id
_entity_poly.type
_entity_poly.pdbx_seq_one_letter_code
_entity_poly.pdbx_strand_id
1 'polypeptide(L)'
;MHKMASAARNDMEESIILAAQSRDVMELVRKSLAELVLNVRQMVPAQLQTKQGEIEAFNGCSIPDQVDIHAPSNIDAKGRRKRLKGHADKGAQRDNDVGRKKMQPTPRLCRSCKQIGLHDKRNCPNKPT
;
A
#
# COMPACT_ATOMS: atom_id res chain seq x y z
N MET A 1 22.36 -5.24 -27.02
CA MET A 1 22.17 -3.79 -27.24
C MET A 1 23.22 -2.93 -26.54
N HIS A 2 23.29 -2.89 -25.20
CA HIS A 2 24.22 -1.99 -24.50
C HIS A 2 25.70 -2.15 -24.92
N LYS A 3 26.19 -3.39 -25.05
CA LYS A 3 27.57 -3.67 -25.52
C LYS A 3 27.84 -3.20 -26.96
N MET A 4 26.84 -3.30 -27.84
CA MET A 4 26.96 -2.83 -29.23
C MET A 4 26.98 -1.31 -29.29
N ALA A 5 26.14 -0.64 -28.48
CA ALA A 5 26.11 0.81 -28.39
C ALA A 5 27.39 1.39 -27.76
N SER A 6 27.99 0.70 -26.79
CA SER A 6 29.28 1.12 -26.24
C SER A 6 30.43 0.93 -27.24
N ALA A 7 30.47 -0.19 -27.97
CA ALA A 7 31.48 -0.43 -28.99
C ALA A 7 31.43 0.64 -30.10
N ALA A 8 30.24 0.88 -30.68
CA ALA A 8 30.06 1.89 -31.71
C ALA A 8 30.45 3.31 -31.26
N ARG A 9 30.22 3.65 -29.97
CA ARG A 9 30.66 4.93 -29.40
C ARG A 9 32.17 5.05 -29.37
N ASN A 10 32.85 4.02 -28.87
CA ASN A 10 34.31 4.00 -28.77
C ASN A 10 34.94 4.10 -30.16
N ASP A 11 34.46 3.33 -31.13
CA ASP A 11 34.98 3.34 -32.51
C ASP A 11 34.84 4.73 -33.16
N MET A 12 33.71 5.43 -32.93
CA MET A 12 33.52 6.80 -33.41
C MET A 12 34.45 7.78 -32.73
N GLU A 13 34.62 7.68 -31.42
CA GLU A 13 35.49 8.58 -30.64
C GLU A 13 36.95 8.44 -31.07
N GLU A 14 37.44 7.21 -31.24
CA GLU A 14 38.77 6.93 -31.78
C GLU A 14 38.95 7.50 -33.19
N SER A 15 37.96 7.33 -34.05
CA SER A 15 37.98 7.86 -35.42
C SER A 15 38.00 9.39 -35.46
N ILE A 16 37.28 10.06 -34.56
CA ILE A 16 37.28 11.53 -34.44
C ILE A 16 38.64 12.04 -33.97
N ILE A 17 39.25 11.38 -32.97
CA ILE A 17 40.58 11.75 -32.46
C ILE A 17 41.63 11.65 -33.56
N LEU A 18 41.56 10.60 -34.39
CA LEU A 18 42.45 10.44 -35.55
C LEU A 18 42.18 11.52 -36.62
N ALA A 19 40.92 11.76 -36.97
CA ALA A 19 40.52 12.74 -37.98
C ALA A 19 40.86 14.18 -37.59
N ALA A 20 40.91 14.51 -36.30
CA ALA A 20 41.26 15.84 -35.79
C ALA A 20 42.66 16.31 -36.22
N GLN A 21 43.54 15.40 -36.65
CA GLN A 21 44.86 15.72 -37.17
C GLN A 21 44.84 16.32 -38.58
N SER A 22 43.70 16.25 -39.29
CA SER A 22 43.54 16.79 -40.65
C SER A 22 42.19 17.48 -40.83
N ARG A 23 42.23 18.75 -41.26
CA ARG A 23 41.03 19.56 -41.46
C ARG A 23 40.09 18.96 -42.50
N ASP A 24 40.63 18.47 -43.60
CA ASP A 24 39.82 17.94 -44.71
C ASP A 24 39.13 16.62 -44.32
N VAL A 25 39.84 15.77 -43.58
CA VAL A 25 39.30 14.51 -43.05
C VAL A 25 38.22 14.80 -42.00
N MET A 26 38.44 15.77 -41.11
CA MET A 26 37.45 16.14 -40.11
C MET A 26 36.18 16.75 -40.74
N GLU A 27 36.32 17.53 -41.82
CA GLU A 27 35.17 18.05 -42.55
C GLU A 27 34.37 16.94 -43.26
N LEU A 28 35.07 15.92 -43.79
CA LEU A 28 34.42 14.71 -44.32
C LEU A 28 33.65 13.97 -43.22
N VAL A 29 34.29 13.70 -42.08
CA VAL A 29 33.64 13.04 -40.93
C VAL A 29 32.42 13.82 -40.46
N ARG A 30 32.50 15.15 -40.39
CA ARG A 30 31.39 16.01 -39.99
C ARG A 30 30.19 15.88 -40.94
N LYS A 31 30.42 15.87 -42.26
CA LYS A 31 29.36 15.71 -43.27
C LYS A 31 28.71 14.33 -43.19
N SER A 32 29.52 13.28 -43.15
CA SER A 32 29.03 11.90 -43.04
C SER A 32 28.23 11.68 -41.75
N LEU A 33 28.69 12.24 -40.63
CA LEU A 33 27.98 12.15 -39.36
C LEU A 33 26.63 12.90 -39.40
N ALA A 34 26.58 14.08 -40.04
CA ALA A 34 25.33 14.82 -40.19
C ALA A 34 24.28 14.03 -40.99
N GLU A 35 24.70 13.37 -42.06
CA GLU A 35 23.84 12.51 -42.88
C GLU A 35 23.37 11.26 -42.11
N LEU A 36 24.29 10.60 -41.40
CA LEU A 36 23.95 9.45 -40.54
C LEU A 36 22.93 9.84 -39.46
N VAL A 37 23.14 10.97 -38.78
CA VAL A 37 22.22 11.47 -37.74
C VAL A 37 20.83 11.73 -38.32
N LEU A 38 20.73 12.30 -39.52
CA LEU A 38 19.46 12.52 -40.19
C LEU A 38 18.74 11.20 -40.47
N ASN A 39 19.45 10.22 -41.05
CA ASN A 39 18.90 8.90 -41.36
C ASN A 39 18.42 8.17 -40.10
N VAL A 40 19.21 8.18 -39.02
CA VAL A 40 18.83 7.55 -37.74
C VAL A 40 17.56 8.19 -37.17
N ARG A 41 17.44 9.51 -37.21
CA ARG A 41 16.24 10.23 -36.73
C ARG A 41 14.99 9.98 -37.58
N GLN A 42 15.16 9.66 -38.86
CA GLN A 42 14.05 9.30 -39.75
C GLN A 42 13.59 7.85 -39.51
N MET A 43 14.54 6.92 -39.33
CA MET A 43 14.25 5.49 -39.14
C MET A 43 13.76 5.17 -37.73
N VAL A 44 14.30 5.84 -36.72
CA VAL A 44 13.86 5.75 -35.34
C VAL A 44 13.09 7.02 -35.07
N PRO A 45 11.73 7.00 -35.13
CA PRO A 45 10.97 8.15 -34.69
C PRO A 45 11.47 8.52 -33.30
N ALA A 46 11.63 9.81 -33.05
CA ALA A 46 11.84 10.32 -31.71
C ALA A 46 10.58 10.03 -30.89
N GLN A 47 10.36 8.75 -30.55
CA GLN A 47 9.69 8.39 -29.34
C GLN A 47 10.62 8.97 -28.27
N LEU A 48 10.39 10.24 -27.92
CA LEU A 48 10.53 10.64 -26.53
C LEU A 48 9.60 9.69 -25.80
N GLN A 49 10.07 8.48 -25.50
CA GLN A 49 9.54 7.74 -24.39
C GLN A 49 9.92 8.61 -23.20
N THR A 50 9.00 9.49 -22.84
CA THR A 50 9.07 10.13 -21.55
C THR A 50 9.14 8.99 -20.54
N LYS A 51 9.90 9.16 -19.45
CA LYS A 51 9.96 8.14 -18.40
C LYS A 51 8.55 7.70 -17.97
N GLN A 52 7.59 8.62 -18.04
CA GLN A 52 6.18 8.36 -17.84
C GLN A 52 5.58 7.40 -18.88
N GLY A 53 5.82 7.63 -20.17
CA GLY A 53 5.39 6.70 -21.23
C GLY A 53 5.99 5.30 -21.11
N GLU A 54 7.23 5.17 -20.64
CA GLU A 54 7.83 3.85 -20.34
C GLU A 54 7.09 3.14 -19.19
N ILE A 55 6.78 3.87 -18.12
CA ILE A 55 6.06 3.35 -16.94
C ILE A 55 4.62 2.97 -17.32
N GLU A 56 3.92 3.81 -18.09
CA GLU A 56 2.56 3.55 -18.55
C GLU A 56 2.48 2.35 -19.49
N ALA A 57 3.45 2.22 -20.41
CA ALA A 57 3.56 1.05 -21.27
C ALA A 57 3.84 -0.24 -20.47
N PHE A 58 4.69 -0.17 -19.43
CA PHE A 58 4.95 -1.31 -18.54
C PHE A 58 3.71 -1.70 -17.72
N ASN A 59 2.98 -0.72 -17.18
CA ASN A 59 1.79 -0.95 -16.38
C ASN A 59 0.55 -1.31 -17.23
N GLY A 60 0.56 -1.00 -18.53
CA GLY A 60 -0.58 -1.18 -19.44
C GLY A 60 -1.71 -0.19 -19.21
N CYS A 61 -1.47 0.91 -18.48
CA CYS A 61 -2.44 1.95 -18.19
C CYS A 61 -1.79 3.32 -18.10
N SER A 62 -2.53 4.37 -18.47
CA SER A 62 -2.12 5.76 -18.34
C SER A 62 -2.19 6.22 -16.89
N ILE A 63 -1.20 6.99 -16.43
CA ILE A 63 -1.24 7.62 -15.11
C ILE A 63 -2.24 8.79 -15.19
N PRO A 64 -3.21 8.89 -14.26
CA PRO A 64 -4.18 9.98 -14.29
C PRO A 64 -3.52 11.32 -13.95
N ASP A 65 -3.95 12.38 -14.64
CA ASP A 65 -3.45 13.75 -14.42
C ASP A 65 -3.83 14.32 -13.05
N GLN A 66 -4.94 13.84 -12.47
CA GLN A 66 -5.44 14.27 -11.17
C GLN A 66 -5.87 13.06 -10.34
N VAL A 67 -5.47 13.07 -9.07
CA VAL A 67 -5.87 12.08 -8.06
C VAL A 67 -6.48 12.81 -6.88
N ASP A 68 -7.79 12.62 -6.69
CA ASP A 68 -8.51 13.19 -5.54
C ASP A 68 -8.42 12.23 -4.35
N ILE A 69 -7.66 12.63 -3.32
CA ILE A 69 -7.51 11.84 -2.09
C ILE A 69 -8.54 12.32 -1.08
N HIS A 70 -9.61 11.53 -0.90
CA HIS A 70 -10.60 11.82 0.12
C HIS A 70 -10.08 11.44 1.51
N ALA A 71 -10.21 12.35 2.47
CA ALA A 71 -9.98 12.04 3.87
C ALA A 71 -10.96 10.93 4.33
N PRO A 72 -10.53 10.00 5.20
CA PRO A 72 -11.41 8.96 5.71
C PRO A 72 -12.56 9.60 6.49
N SER A 73 -13.79 9.38 6.03
CA SER A 73 -15.01 9.99 6.56
C SER A 73 -15.47 9.39 7.89
N ASN A 74 -15.11 8.14 8.16
CA ASN A 74 -15.49 7.39 9.36
C ASN A 74 -14.27 6.78 10.06
N ILE A 75 -13.38 7.65 10.56
CA ILE A 75 -12.31 7.21 11.46
C ILE A 75 -12.96 6.85 12.80
N ASP A 76 -12.87 5.58 13.20
CA ASP A 76 -13.19 5.11 14.56
C ASP A 76 -12.13 5.60 15.56
N ALA A 77 -12.01 6.92 15.67
CA ALA A 77 -11.10 7.58 16.57
C ALA A 77 -11.57 7.40 18.02
N LYS A 78 -10.61 7.12 18.90
CA LYS A 78 -10.83 7.05 20.36
C LYS A 78 -11.46 8.37 20.82
N GLY A 79 -12.72 8.32 21.28
CA GLY A 79 -13.47 9.48 21.74
C GLY A 79 -14.61 9.98 20.82
N ARG A 80 -14.68 9.56 19.54
CA ARG A 80 -15.83 9.92 18.66
C ARG A 80 -17.08 9.09 18.93
N ARG A 81 -16.92 7.80 19.22
CA ARG A 81 -18.07 6.95 19.58
C ARG A 81 -18.50 7.23 21.01
N LYS A 82 -19.81 7.41 21.20
CA LYS A 82 -20.40 7.41 22.55
C LYS A 82 -19.97 6.14 23.26
N ARG A 83 -19.38 6.29 24.45
CA ARG A 83 -19.04 5.16 25.33
C ARG A 83 -20.29 4.30 25.51
N LEU A 84 -20.16 3.00 25.27
CA LEU A 84 -21.23 2.05 25.61
C LEU A 84 -21.47 2.13 27.13
N LYS A 85 -22.70 2.50 27.52
CA LYS A 85 -23.07 2.59 28.94
C LYS A 85 -22.99 1.20 29.57
N GLY A 86 -22.16 1.06 30.59
CA GLY A 86 -22.01 -0.14 31.39
C GLY A 86 -23.21 -0.38 32.30
N HIS A 87 -23.23 -1.52 33.00
CA HIS A 87 -24.32 -1.89 33.91
C HIS A 87 -24.57 -0.82 34.99
N ALA A 88 -23.50 -0.23 35.54
CA ALA A 88 -23.56 0.82 36.57
C ALA A 88 -24.10 2.16 36.03
N ASP A 89 -23.83 2.49 34.77
CA ASP A 89 -24.30 3.74 34.14
C ASP A 89 -25.80 3.75 33.81
N LYS A 90 -26.47 2.58 33.92
CA LYS A 90 -27.89 2.39 33.62
C LYS A 90 -28.78 2.58 34.87
N GLY A 91 -28.26 3.16 35.94
CA GLY A 91 -28.84 3.15 37.29
C GLY A 91 -30.18 3.87 37.52
N ALA A 92 -30.71 4.60 36.54
CA ALA A 92 -32.00 5.29 36.68
C ALA A 92 -32.96 5.13 35.49
N GLN A 93 -32.54 4.47 34.40
CA GLN A 93 -33.39 4.25 33.22
C GLN A 93 -34.07 2.87 33.24
N ARG A 94 -33.95 2.11 34.34
CA ARG A 94 -34.47 0.74 34.46
C ARG A 94 -35.89 0.68 35.03
N ASP A 95 -36.37 1.74 35.65
CA ASP A 95 -37.65 1.69 36.36
C ASP A 95 -38.87 1.73 35.42
N ASN A 96 -38.67 2.11 34.15
CA ASN A 96 -39.74 2.15 33.14
C ASN A 96 -39.75 0.93 32.20
N ASP A 97 -38.83 -0.03 32.36
CA ASP A 97 -38.82 -1.26 31.56
C ASP A 97 -39.54 -2.37 32.33
N VAL A 98 -40.85 -2.47 32.09
CA VAL A 98 -41.77 -3.51 32.56
C VAL A 98 -41.28 -4.87 32.05
N GLY A 99 -40.27 -5.47 32.68
CA GLY A 99 -39.75 -6.74 32.15
C GLY A 99 -38.53 -7.39 32.80
N ARG A 100 -37.88 -6.81 33.81
CA ARG A 100 -36.73 -7.47 34.45
C ARG A 100 -37.04 -8.00 35.83
N LYS A 101 -37.45 -9.28 35.88
CA LYS A 101 -37.27 -10.14 37.05
C LYS A 101 -35.84 -9.93 37.58
N LYS A 102 -35.70 -9.52 38.84
CA LYS A 102 -34.43 -9.62 39.58
C LYS A 102 -33.90 -11.02 39.28
N MET A 103 -32.72 -11.15 38.64
CA MET A 103 -32.15 -12.45 38.32
C MET A 103 -31.91 -13.19 39.63
N GLN A 104 -32.90 -13.99 40.02
CA GLN A 104 -32.78 -14.85 41.18
C GLN A 104 -31.64 -15.83 40.90
N PRO A 105 -30.76 -16.08 41.87
CA PRO A 105 -29.70 -17.06 41.68
C PRO A 105 -30.33 -18.40 41.29
N THR A 106 -29.92 -18.93 40.13
CA THR A 106 -30.43 -20.21 39.64
C THR A 106 -29.66 -21.36 40.30
N PRO A 107 -30.35 -22.40 40.81
CA PRO A 107 -29.68 -23.59 41.30
C PRO A 107 -28.77 -24.20 40.23
N ARG A 108 -27.57 -24.59 40.63
CA ARG A 108 -26.54 -25.17 39.74
C ARG A 108 -25.85 -26.32 40.45
N LEU A 109 -25.35 -27.28 39.66
CA LEU A 109 -24.60 -28.42 40.19
C LEU A 109 -23.25 -27.94 40.75
N CYS A 110 -23.04 -28.13 42.05
CA CYS A 110 -21.77 -27.85 42.69
C CYS A 110 -20.74 -28.95 42.35
N ARG A 111 -19.58 -28.56 41.81
CA ARG A 111 -18.51 -29.53 41.47
C ARG A 111 -17.83 -30.18 42.69
N SER A 112 -17.95 -29.59 43.88
CA SER A 112 -17.34 -30.14 45.11
C SER A 112 -18.22 -31.22 45.74
N CYS A 113 -19.49 -30.92 46.02
CA CYS A 113 -20.40 -31.85 46.70
C CYS A 113 -21.34 -32.60 45.75
N LYS A 114 -21.31 -32.30 44.45
CA LYS A 114 -22.18 -32.88 43.41
C LYS A 114 -23.68 -32.70 43.66
N GLN A 115 -24.07 -31.72 44.47
CA GLN A 115 -25.48 -31.37 44.73
C GLN A 115 -25.89 -30.13 43.94
N ILE A 116 -27.16 -30.09 43.51
CA ILE A 116 -27.76 -28.90 42.91
C ILE A 116 -28.17 -27.95 44.03
N GLY A 117 -27.68 -26.71 43.99
CA GLY A 117 -28.03 -25.70 44.98
C GLY A 117 -27.62 -24.29 44.56
N LEU A 118 -27.86 -23.32 45.45
CA LEU A 118 -27.49 -21.90 45.24
C LEU A 118 -26.02 -21.63 45.59
N HIS A 119 -25.14 -22.61 45.37
CA HIS A 119 -23.72 -22.52 45.68
C HIS A 119 -22.89 -23.20 44.58
N ASP A 120 -21.59 -22.94 44.57
CA ASP A 120 -20.60 -23.53 43.69
C ASP A 120 -19.37 -23.99 44.46
N LYS A 121 -18.36 -24.51 43.75
CA LYS A 121 -17.13 -25.01 44.36
C LYS A 121 -16.46 -23.99 45.31
N ARG A 122 -16.60 -22.68 45.07
CA ARG A 122 -15.95 -21.63 45.86
C ARG A 122 -16.66 -21.36 47.19
N ASN A 123 -17.98 -21.47 47.24
CA ASN A 123 -18.79 -21.24 48.44
C ASN A 123 -19.56 -22.50 48.91
N CYS A 124 -19.13 -23.68 48.49
CA CYS A 124 -19.76 -24.94 48.86
C CYS A 124 -19.70 -25.17 50.38
N PRO A 125 -20.84 -25.39 51.06
CA PRO A 125 -20.88 -25.67 52.49
C PRO A 125 -20.35 -27.08 52.80
N ASN A 126 -20.55 -28.03 51.88
CA ASN A 126 -20.13 -29.43 52.01
C ASN A 126 -18.78 -29.67 51.35
N LYS A 127 -17.81 -28.75 51.48
CA LYS A 127 -16.46 -28.99 50.94
C LYS A 127 -15.81 -30.12 51.75
N PRO A 128 -15.26 -31.16 51.10
CA PRO A 128 -14.35 -32.05 51.80
C PRO A 128 -13.13 -31.22 52.22
N THR A 129 -12.78 -31.29 53.51
CA THR A 129 -11.51 -30.75 54.05
C THR A 129 -10.32 -31.37 53.34
#